data_AF-A0A832D3N9-F1
#
_entry.id   AF-A0A832D3N9-F1
#
_cell.length_a   1.000
_cell.length_b   1.000
_cell.length_c   1.000
_cell.angle_alpha   90.00
_cell.angle_beta   90.00
_cell.angle_gamma   90.00
#
_symmetry.space_group_name_H-M   'P 1'
#
loop_
_entity.id
_entity.type
_entity.pdbx_description
1 polymer ?
#
loop_
_entity_poly.entity_id
_entity_poly.type
_entity_poly.pdbx_seq_one_letter_code
_entity_poly.pdbx_strand_id
1 'polypeptide(L)'
;MNVQPLISEWAIEPGGWLTTGWNFGASTDSPVHTSSARALNGNDSANRVADVSFSSGSILWEPGQVLWIRFRELNDSGNDHGLAIDNFRLLAIPEPTVVTFGLLVLGGLKFWRKRK
;
A
#
# COMPACT_ATOMS: atom_id res chain seq x y z
N MET A 1 2.66 26.29 -12.27
CA MET A 1 3.55 25.54 -11.39
C MET A 1 3.79 24.20 -12.07
N ASN A 2 4.80 23.44 -11.66
CA ASN A 2 4.99 22.11 -12.23
C ASN A 2 4.00 21.15 -11.58
N VAL A 3 3.71 20.04 -12.26
CA VAL A 3 2.94 18.97 -11.65
C VAL A 3 3.76 18.34 -10.53
N GLN A 4 3.14 18.10 -9.37
CA GLN A 4 3.80 17.46 -8.24
C GLN A 4 3.18 16.10 -7.93
N PRO A 5 3.98 15.03 -7.85
CA PRO A 5 3.47 13.72 -7.50
C PRO A 5 3.36 13.54 -5.97
N LEU A 6 2.19 13.08 -5.52
CA LEU A 6 2.02 12.43 -4.22
C LEU A 6 2.32 10.95 -4.37
N ILE A 7 3.43 10.52 -3.78
CA ILE A 7 3.95 9.16 -3.88
C ILE A 7 3.60 8.41 -2.60
N SER A 8 2.95 7.26 -2.73
CA SER A 8 2.77 6.30 -1.65
C SER A 8 3.88 5.26 -1.66
N GLU A 9 4.34 4.92 -0.47
CA GLU A 9 5.44 3.99 -0.24
C GLU A 9 5.15 3.14 0.99
N TRP A 10 5.79 1.98 1.06
CA TRP A 10 5.63 1.07 2.18
C TRP A 10 6.93 0.38 2.54
N ALA A 11 7.04 -0.08 3.78
CA ALA A 11 8.15 -0.90 4.23
C ALA A 11 7.73 -1.81 5.38
N ILE A 12 8.42 -2.94 5.52
CA ILE A 12 8.26 -3.85 6.66
C ILE A 12 9.48 -3.69 7.56
N GLU A 13 9.20 -3.46 8.84
CA GLU A 13 10.21 -3.32 9.86
C GLU A 13 10.26 -4.59 10.73
N PRO A 14 11.44 -5.20 10.89
CA PRO A 14 11.61 -6.42 11.68
C PRO A 14 11.70 -6.19 13.20
N GLY A 15 11.49 -4.96 13.69
CA GLY A 15 11.51 -4.59 15.12
C GLY A 15 12.63 -3.59 15.48
N GLY A 16 12.27 -2.33 15.75
CA GLY A 16 13.15 -1.20 15.97
C GLY A 16 12.69 0.08 15.25
N TRP A 17 13.63 0.81 14.63
CA TRP A 17 13.33 1.89 13.69
C TRP A 17 13.41 1.36 12.27
N LEU A 18 12.71 2.02 11.33
CA LEU A 18 12.81 1.67 9.92
C LEU A 18 14.24 1.87 9.41
N THR A 19 14.98 0.77 9.28
CA THR A 19 16.35 0.73 8.75
C THR A 19 16.41 0.25 7.30
N THR A 20 15.30 -0.30 6.80
CA THR A 20 15.13 -0.75 5.42
C THR A 20 14.67 0.39 4.51
N GLY A 21 15.00 0.27 3.22
CA GLY A 21 14.53 1.19 2.19
C GLY A 21 13.01 1.11 1.99
N TRP A 22 12.44 2.17 1.44
CA TRP A 22 11.03 2.24 1.10
C TRP A 22 10.77 1.56 -0.24
N ASN A 23 9.72 0.74 -0.29
CA ASN A 23 9.20 0.19 -1.55
C ASN A 23 8.18 1.17 -2.12
N PHE A 24 8.24 1.37 -3.44
CA PHE A 24 7.27 2.18 -4.15
C PHE A 24 5.89 1.51 -4.18
N GLY A 25 4.83 2.30 -3.94
CA GLY A 25 3.44 1.88 -4.05
C GLY A 25 2.79 2.45 -5.32
N ALA A 26 2.14 3.60 -5.19
CA ALA A 26 1.54 4.37 -6.27
C ALA A 26 2.05 5.82 -6.29
N SER A 27 1.81 6.51 -7.40
CA SER A 27 2.00 7.95 -7.51
C SER A 27 0.77 8.55 -8.16
N THR A 28 0.34 9.70 -7.66
CA THR A 28 -0.73 10.50 -8.27
C THR A 28 -0.31 11.95 -8.37
N ASP A 29 -0.61 12.58 -9.49
CA ASP A 29 -0.25 13.96 -9.76
C ASP A 29 -1.23 14.93 -9.09
N SER A 30 -0.72 16.09 -8.68
CA SER A 30 -1.52 17.19 -8.15
C SER A 30 -2.65 17.57 -9.13
N PRO A 31 -3.94 17.48 -8.72
CA PRO A 31 -5.06 17.73 -9.62
C PRO A 31 -5.11 19.16 -10.15
N VAL A 32 -4.56 20.12 -9.40
CA VAL A 32 -4.45 21.52 -9.82
C VAL A 32 -3.00 21.97 -9.68
N HIS A 33 -2.38 22.38 -10.80
CA HIS A 33 -0.96 22.76 -10.88
C HIS A 33 -0.69 24.00 -11.76
N THR A 34 -1.73 24.58 -12.37
CA THR A 34 -1.61 25.73 -13.27
C THR A 34 -2.17 27.04 -12.69
N SER A 35 -2.92 26.99 -11.59
CA SER A 35 -3.49 28.16 -10.93
C SER A 35 -2.48 28.91 -10.05
N SER A 36 -2.72 30.21 -9.81
CA SER A 36 -1.98 30.98 -8.79
C SER A 36 -2.10 30.35 -7.40
N ALA A 37 -1.01 30.38 -6.63
CA ALA A 37 -0.92 29.75 -5.31
C ALA A 37 -2.05 30.25 -4.39
N ARG A 38 -2.85 29.31 -3.89
CA ARG A 38 -3.94 29.54 -2.94
C ARG A 38 -4.37 28.22 -2.32
N ALA A 39 -5.01 28.29 -1.17
CA ALA A 39 -5.73 27.13 -0.63
C ALA A 39 -6.92 26.78 -1.53
N LEU A 40 -7.15 25.48 -1.70
CA LEU A 40 -8.30 24.92 -2.43
C LEU A 40 -9.16 24.11 -1.48
N ASN A 41 -10.46 23.99 -1.77
CA ASN A 41 -11.34 23.06 -1.06
C ASN A 41 -11.14 21.65 -1.61
N GLY A 42 -10.52 20.76 -0.83
CA GLY A 42 -10.29 19.36 -1.21
C GLY A 42 -11.56 18.53 -1.41
N ASN A 43 -12.73 19.03 -0.98
CA ASN A 43 -14.03 18.37 -1.21
C ASN A 43 -14.67 18.72 -2.55
N ASP A 44 -14.10 19.63 -3.34
CA ASP A 44 -14.60 19.90 -4.68
C ASP A 44 -14.10 18.83 -5.66
N SER A 45 -14.95 18.35 -6.57
CA SER A 45 -14.59 17.26 -7.49
C SER A 45 -13.41 17.59 -8.40
N ALA A 46 -13.20 18.86 -8.75
CA ALA A 46 -12.06 19.31 -9.54
C ALA A 46 -10.71 19.26 -8.78
N ASN A 47 -10.74 19.17 -7.46
CA ASN A 47 -9.55 19.17 -6.60
C ASN A 47 -9.23 17.77 -6.05
N ARG A 48 -9.86 16.71 -6.59
CA ARG A 48 -9.67 15.33 -6.16
C ARG A 48 -9.21 14.46 -7.31
N VAL A 49 -8.43 13.44 -6.97
CA VAL A 49 -8.17 12.29 -7.82
C VAL A 49 -8.87 11.08 -7.20
N ALA A 50 -9.71 10.39 -7.98
CA ALA A 50 -10.37 9.17 -7.54
C ALA A 50 -9.51 7.94 -7.87
N ASP A 51 -9.83 6.82 -7.22
CA ASP A 51 -9.34 5.48 -7.56
C ASP A 51 -7.81 5.30 -7.53
N VAL A 52 -7.12 6.09 -6.71
CA VAL A 52 -5.69 5.90 -6.44
C VAL A 52 -5.51 4.62 -5.63
N SER A 53 -4.96 3.60 -6.26
CA SER A 53 -4.72 2.29 -5.65
C SER A 53 -3.40 1.69 -6.09
N PHE A 54 -2.81 0.86 -5.24
CA PHE A 54 -1.69 0.00 -5.62
C PHE A 54 -1.82 -1.35 -4.92
N SER A 55 -1.24 -2.37 -5.53
CA SER A 55 -1.04 -3.68 -4.91
C SER A 55 0.46 -3.95 -4.89
N SER A 56 0.99 -4.24 -3.72
CA SER A 56 2.40 -4.55 -3.48
C SER A 56 2.83 -5.93 -3.98
N GLY A 57 1.91 -6.72 -4.54
CA GLY A 57 2.12 -8.16 -4.74
C GLY A 57 2.25 -8.89 -3.40
N SER A 58 2.90 -10.06 -3.39
CA SER A 58 3.15 -10.83 -2.16
C SER A 58 4.15 -10.09 -1.27
N ILE A 59 3.70 -9.65 -0.10
CA ILE A 59 4.56 -9.15 0.97
C ILE A 59 4.69 -10.22 2.05
N LEU A 60 5.92 -10.51 2.47
CA LEU A 60 6.16 -11.27 3.69
C LEU A 60 6.04 -10.32 4.90
N TRP A 61 4.86 -10.29 5.51
CA TRP A 61 4.59 -9.53 6.73
C TRP A 61 4.27 -10.50 7.87
N GLU A 62 5.30 -10.84 8.64
CA GLU A 62 5.26 -11.83 9.71
C GLU A 62 4.74 -11.28 11.04
N PRO A 63 4.21 -12.15 11.92
CA PRO A 63 3.82 -11.75 13.27
C PRO A 63 4.95 -11.05 14.02
N GLY A 64 4.63 -9.89 14.61
CA GLY A 64 5.58 -9.07 15.37
C GLY A 64 6.31 -8.00 14.54
N GLN A 65 6.12 -7.96 13.22
CA GLN A 65 6.66 -6.91 12.36
C GLN A 65 5.70 -5.73 12.21
N VAL A 66 6.26 -4.54 11.95
CA VAL A 66 5.49 -3.31 11.72
C VAL A 66 5.45 -3.00 10.23
N LEU A 67 4.24 -2.78 9.70
CA LEU A 67 4.03 -2.21 8.37
C LEU A 67 4.05 -0.69 8.47
N TRP A 68 5.02 -0.07 7.79
CA TRP A 68 5.09 1.36 7.59
C TRP A 68 4.46 1.73 6.27
N ILE A 69 3.65 2.79 6.29
CA ILE A 69 3.06 3.41 5.10
C ILE A 69 3.41 4.88 5.15
N ARG A 70 3.95 5.39 4.05
CA ARG A 70 4.30 6.79 3.91
C ARG A 70 3.68 7.34 2.64
N PHE A 71 3.27 8.60 2.73
CA PHE A 71 2.96 9.42 1.58
C PHE A 71 3.92 10.59 1.58
N ARG A 72 4.59 10.82 0.45
CA ARG A 72 5.50 11.94 0.30
C ARG A 72 5.18 12.71 -0.96
N GLU A 73 5.22 14.02 -0.82
CA GLU A 73 5.28 14.96 -1.92
C GLU A 73 6.76 15.38 -2.06
N LEU A 74 7.23 15.52 -3.30
CA LEU A 74 8.61 15.86 -3.58
C LEU A 74 8.76 17.37 -3.68
N ASN A 75 9.39 17.96 -2.67
CA ASN A 75 9.71 19.39 -2.66
C ASN A 75 10.29 19.83 -4.02
N ASP A 76 9.63 20.78 -4.68
CA ASP A 76 10.11 21.35 -5.93
C ASP A 76 10.69 22.75 -5.72
N SER A 77 11.30 23.29 -6.78
CA SER A 77 11.69 24.69 -6.79
C SER A 77 10.46 25.54 -7.14
N GLY A 78 9.87 26.23 -6.17
CA GLY A 78 8.75 27.13 -6.44
C GLY A 78 7.74 27.18 -5.31
N ASN A 79 6.46 27.08 -5.67
CA ASN A 79 5.36 27.01 -4.71
C ASN A 79 5.00 25.55 -4.50
N ASP A 80 5.13 25.06 -3.28
CA ASP A 80 4.70 23.71 -2.93
C ASP A 80 3.18 23.58 -3.04
N HIS A 81 2.73 22.40 -3.45
CA HIS A 81 1.31 22.08 -3.46
C HIS A 81 0.87 21.57 -2.10
N GLY A 82 -0.28 22.05 -1.63
CA GLY A 82 -0.98 21.43 -0.51
C GLY A 82 -1.71 20.18 -1.00
N LEU A 83 -1.12 18.99 -0.76
CA LEU A 83 -1.75 17.71 -1.07
C LEU A 83 -2.30 17.06 0.20
N ALA A 84 -3.55 16.58 0.11
CA ALA A 84 -4.25 15.92 1.21
C ALA A 84 -4.65 14.49 0.81
N ILE A 85 -4.80 13.64 1.82
CA ILE A 85 -5.23 12.24 1.66
C ILE A 85 -6.46 12.05 2.51
N ASP A 86 -7.46 11.37 1.94
CA ASP A 86 -8.67 10.96 2.65
C ASP A 86 -9.18 9.64 2.09
N ASN A 87 -10.12 9.01 2.80
CA ASN A 87 -10.74 7.72 2.45
C ASN A 87 -9.72 6.59 2.28
N PHE A 88 -8.65 6.61 3.07
CA PHE A 88 -7.59 5.61 3.05
C PHE A 88 -8.12 4.24 3.49
N ARG A 89 -7.81 3.19 2.71
CA ARG A 89 -8.13 1.80 3.04
C ARG A 89 -6.94 0.89 2.73
N LEU A 90 -6.62 0.03 3.69
CA LEU A 90 -5.69 -1.09 3.53
C LEU A 90 -6.46 -2.41 3.61
N LEU A 91 -6.16 -3.34 2.70
CA LEU A 91 -6.66 -4.71 2.74
C LEU A 91 -5.47 -5.68 2.74
N ALA A 92 -5.30 -6.44 3.82
CA ALA A 92 -4.32 -7.51 3.89
C ALA A 92 -5.02 -8.85 3.62
N ILE A 93 -4.45 -9.65 2.70
CA ILE A 93 -4.96 -10.99 2.36
C ILE A 93 -3.93 -12.01 2.87
N PRO A 94 -4.25 -12.81 3.91
CA PRO A 94 -3.31 -13.79 4.46
C PRO A 94 -3.06 -14.92 3.47
N GLU A 95 -1.83 -15.45 3.45
CA GLU A 95 -1.51 -16.61 2.61
C GLU A 95 -2.26 -17.87 3.08
N PRO A 96 -2.67 -18.76 2.16
CA PRO A 96 -3.29 -20.02 2.53
C PRO A 96 -2.36 -20.87 3.40
N THR A 97 -2.81 -21.25 4.60
CA THR A 97 -2.00 -22.09 5.50
C THR A 97 -1.87 -23.50 4.94
N VAL A 98 -0.65 -23.89 4.52
CA VAL A 98 -0.36 -25.18 3.85
C VAL A 98 -0.69 -26.41 4.70
N VAL A 99 -0.84 -26.23 6.02
CA VAL A 99 -1.22 -27.30 6.98
C VAL A 99 -2.53 -28.02 6.59
N THR A 100 -3.46 -27.33 5.94
CA THR A 100 -4.74 -27.92 5.49
C THR A 100 -4.56 -28.93 4.36
N PHE A 101 -3.60 -28.72 3.44
CA PHE A 101 -3.37 -29.64 2.32
C PHE A 101 -2.64 -30.92 2.75
N GLY A 102 -1.70 -30.84 3.71
CA GLY A 102 -1.01 -32.02 4.24
C GLY A 102 -1.94 -32.99 4.97
N LEU A 103 -2.96 -32.49 5.66
CA LEU A 103 -3.95 -33.32 6.36
C LEU A 103 -4.91 -34.06 5.41
N LEU A 104 -5.25 -33.47 4.27
CA LEU A 104 -6.08 -34.13 3.24
C LEU A 104 -5.34 -35.31 2.58
N VAL A 105 -4.04 -35.16 2.32
CA VAL A 105 -3.19 -36.22 1.74
C VAL A 105 -3.01 -37.37 2.74
N LEU A 106 -2.71 -37.08 4.00
CA LEU A 106 -2.55 -38.11 5.04
C LEU A 106 -3.87 -38.82 5.40
N GLY A 107 -4.99 -38.10 5.39
CA GLY A 107 -6.33 -38.67 5.58
C GLY A 107 -6.74 -39.60 4.44
N GLY A 108 -6.43 -39.23 3.19
CA GLY A 108 -6.70 -40.04 1.99
C GLY A 108 -5.88 -41.35 1.95
N LEU A 109 -4.59 -41.31 2.32
CA LEU A 109 -3.75 -42.51 2.39
C LEU A 109 -4.23 -43.52 3.46
N LYS A 110 -4.72 -43.03 4.61
CA LYS A 110 -5.30 -43.92 5.65
C LYS A 110 -6.58 -44.63 5.17
N PHE A 111 -7.39 -43.97 4.36
CA PHE A 111 -8.61 -44.56 3.79
C PHE A 111 -8.30 -45.59 2.69
N TRP A 112 -7.26 -45.37 1.89
CA TRP A 112 -6.82 -46.30 0.85
C TRP A 112 -6.20 -47.58 1.43
N ARG A 113 -5.47 -47.48 2.55
CA ARG A 113 -4.81 -48.64 3.18
C ARG A 113 -5.76 -49.57 3.94
N LYS A 114 -7.01 -49.15 4.21
CA LYS A 114 -8.05 -50.00 4.83
C LYS A 114 -8.92 -50.76 3.83
N ARG A 115 -8.64 -50.67 2.51
CA ARG A 115 -9.37 -51.37 1.44
C ARG A 115 -8.61 -52.55 0.81
N LYS A 116 -7.65 -53.15 1.52
CA LYS A 116 -6.99 -54.41 1.11
C LYS A 116 -7.23 -55.48 2.16
#